data_AF-A0A3D0NVE3-F1
#
_entry.id   AF-A0A3D0NVE3-F1
#
_cell.length_a   1.000
_cell.length_b   1.000
_cell.length_c   1.000
_cell.angle_alpha   90.00
_cell.angle_beta   90.00
_cell.angle_gamma   90.00
#
_symmetry.space_group_name_H-M   'P 1'
#
loop_
_entity.id
_entity.type
_entity.pdbx_description
1 polymer ?
#
loop_
_entity_poly.entity_id
_entity_poly.type
_entity_poly.pdbx_seq_one_letter_code
_entity_poly.pdbx_strand_id
1 'polypeptide(L)'
;MTEFMNKTLDCPIIASSCISTENVWNIRRLLMNGVQGIIMKSCADYERSGISNTRQFAVDKNGFVYASSPYEKEILTLEECLGMLSKLRKKTDVLLIPSFTAASLEPSEWLGPCQSLAAKGADGIQLDFFYMGNLIGTDNFRQRITALLSELVNGLDVPVMPKLNVNLPKDFIIPILAEAGVEYVSLLDSVRSPFL
;
A
#
# COMPACT_ATOMS: atom_id res chain seq x y z
N MET A 1 13.18 -19.78 -8.33
CA MET A 1 11.76 -19.50 -8.57
C MET A 1 11.05 -19.52 -7.23
N THR A 2 10.33 -18.45 -6.93
CA THR A 2 9.57 -18.24 -5.70
C THR A 2 8.14 -17.91 -6.10
N GLU A 3 7.16 -18.55 -5.46
CA GLU A 3 5.75 -18.22 -5.66
C GLU A 3 5.31 -17.15 -4.65
N PHE A 4 4.65 -16.10 -5.15
CA PHE A 4 4.11 -15.03 -4.32
C PHE A 4 2.90 -14.39 -5.01
N MET A 5 1.77 -14.26 -4.29
CA MET A 5 0.50 -13.72 -4.81
C MET A 5 0.10 -14.37 -6.15
N ASN A 6 0.11 -15.71 -6.18
CA ASN A 6 -0.24 -16.52 -7.35
C ASN A 6 0.64 -16.25 -8.60
N LYS A 7 1.84 -15.68 -8.42
CA LYS A 7 2.84 -15.50 -9.48
C LYS A 7 4.15 -16.16 -9.15
N THR A 8 4.77 -16.74 -10.18
CA THR A 8 6.14 -17.25 -10.12
C THR A 8 7.11 -16.11 -10.43
N LEU A 9 8.04 -15.86 -9.51
CA LEU A 9 9.11 -14.88 -9.64
C LEU A 9 10.45 -15.63 -9.75
N ASP A 10 11.27 -15.27 -10.73
CA ASP A 10 12.66 -15.74 -10.81
C ASP A 10 13.55 -15.00 -9.81
N CYS A 11 13.22 -13.74 -9.55
CA CYS A 11 13.88 -12.86 -8.60
C CYS A 11 12.88 -12.43 -7.51
N PRO A 12 13.14 -12.73 -6.22
CA PRO A 12 12.22 -12.41 -5.13
C PRO A 12 12.22 -10.92 -4.75
N ILE A 13 12.87 -10.05 -5.53
CA ILE A 13 12.96 -8.63 -5.26
C ILE A 13 11.70 -7.93 -5.77
N ILE A 14 10.96 -7.35 -4.82
CA ILE A 14 9.78 -6.53 -5.06
C ILE A 14 10.10 -5.11 -4.58
N ALA A 15 9.90 -4.10 -5.43
CA ALA A 15 10.06 -2.70 -5.02
C ALA A 15 8.90 -2.28 -4.10
N SER A 16 9.20 -1.59 -3.01
CA SER A 16 8.21 -1.14 -2.04
C SER A 16 7.43 0.12 -2.50
N SER A 17 6.27 0.35 -1.89
CA SER A 17 5.49 1.60 -2.06
C SER A 17 6.32 2.79 -1.57
N CYS A 18 6.90 3.55 -2.50
CA CYS A 18 7.80 4.66 -2.19
C CYS A 18 7.90 5.64 -3.38
N ILE A 19 8.76 6.66 -3.27
CA ILE A 19 8.99 7.66 -4.33
C ILE A 19 9.41 6.99 -5.66
N SER A 20 10.13 5.87 -5.60
CA SER A 20 10.54 5.10 -6.79
C SER A 20 9.37 4.39 -7.50
N THR A 21 8.18 4.34 -6.90
CA THR A 21 6.99 3.70 -7.48
C THR A 21 5.82 4.65 -7.69
N GLU A 22 6.08 5.97 -7.65
CA GLU A 22 5.05 7.03 -7.79
C GLU A 22 4.69 7.40 -9.24
N ASN A 23 5.42 6.89 -10.24
CA ASN A 23 5.10 7.11 -11.65
C ASN A 23 5.61 5.96 -12.55
N VAL A 24 5.03 5.85 -13.74
CA VAL A 24 5.33 4.79 -14.72
C VAL A 24 6.80 4.81 -15.17
N TRP A 25 7.44 5.98 -15.25
CA TRP A 25 8.82 6.08 -15.71
C TRP A 25 9.79 5.50 -14.67
N ASN A 26 9.64 5.84 -13.39
CA ASN A 26 10.42 5.25 -12.30
C ASN A 26 10.22 3.73 -12.24
N ILE A 27 8.97 3.27 -12.34
CA ILE A 27 8.65 1.83 -12.34
C ILE A 27 9.36 1.12 -13.49
N ARG A 28 9.32 1.65 -14.72
CA ARG A 28 10.03 1.05 -15.86
C ARG A 28 11.53 0.92 -15.61
N ARG A 29 12.15 1.90 -14.96
CA ARG A 29 13.58 1.81 -14.61
C ARG A 29 13.85 0.67 -13.64
N LEU A 30 12.99 0.44 -12.65
CA LEU A 30 13.10 -0.72 -11.75
C LEU A 30 13.02 -2.04 -12.55
N LEU A 31 12.05 -2.15 -13.46
CA LEU A 31 11.87 -3.34 -14.30
C LEU A 31 13.08 -3.59 -15.22
N MET A 32 13.63 -2.54 -15.83
CA MET A 32 14.85 -2.64 -16.66
C MET A 32 16.09 -3.09 -15.86
N ASN A 33 16.07 -2.95 -14.52
CA ASN A 33 17.13 -3.41 -13.63
C ASN A 33 16.79 -4.76 -12.96
N GLY A 34 15.82 -5.51 -13.49
CA GLY A 34 15.54 -6.89 -13.07
C GLY A 34 14.61 -7.04 -11.86
N VAL A 35 13.98 -5.95 -11.39
CA VAL A 35 12.90 -6.05 -10.39
C VAL A 35 11.67 -6.68 -11.06
N GLN A 36 11.12 -7.74 -10.46
CA GLN A 36 10.00 -8.50 -11.03
C GLN A 36 8.66 -8.27 -10.33
N GLY A 37 8.66 -7.51 -9.22
CA GLY A 37 7.44 -7.07 -8.57
C GLY A 37 7.50 -5.62 -8.11
N ILE A 38 6.36 -4.95 -8.14
CA ILE A 38 6.23 -3.53 -7.81
C ILE A 38 5.03 -3.35 -6.89
N ILE A 39 5.27 -2.87 -5.69
CA ILE A 39 4.24 -2.26 -4.85
C ILE A 39 4.16 -0.78 -5.25
N MET A 40 3.06 -0.41 -5.90
CA MET A 40 2.87 0.95 -6.41
C MET A 40 2.69 1.93 -5.23
N LYS A 41 3.05 3.20 -5.44
CA LYS A 41 2.88 4.24 -4.42
C LYS A 41 1.42 4.26 -3.94
N SER A 42 1.26 4.41 -2.62
CA SER A 42 -0.05 4.43 -1.97
C SER A 42 -1.00 5.42 -2.63
N CYS A 43 -2.24 5.00 -2.84
CA CYS A 43 -3.32 5.82 -3.39
C CYS A 43 -4.55 5.81 -2.49
N ALA A 44 -5.45 6.78 -2.69
CA ALA A 44 -6.71 6.89 -1.98
C ALA A 44 -7.78 7.48 -2.90
N ASP A 45 -9.05 7.27 -2.57
CA ASP A 45 -10.18 7.86 -3.29
C ASP A 45 -10.44 9.29 -2.79
N TYR A 46 -9.78 10.27 -3.42
CA TYR A 46 -9.91 11.68 -3.07
C TYR A 46 -9.57 12.57 -4.28
N GLU A 47 -10.03 13.82 -4.22
CA GLU A 47 -9.68 14.87 -5.18
C GLU A 47 -8.59 15.79 -4.63
N ARG A 48 -7.62 16.15 -5.48
CA ARG A 48 -6.57 17.10 -5.11
C ARG A 48 -7.17 18.49 -4.89
N SER A 49 -6.87 19.11 -3.76
CA SER A 49 -7.24 20.51 -3.50
C SER A 49 -6.41 21.50 -4.31
N GLY A 50 -5.26 21.07 -4.84
CA GLY A 50 -4.31 21.93 -5.56
C GLY A 50 -3.42 22.78 -4.64
N ILE A 51 -3.62 22.70 -3.32
CA ILE A 51 -2.79 23.36 -2.32
C ILE A 51 -1.85 22.33 -1.72
N SER A 52 -0.58 22.35 -2.14
CA SER A 52 0.42 21.42 -1.58
C SER A 52 1.73 22.12 -1.31
N ASN A 53 2.26 21.96 -0.10
CA ASN A 53 3.66 22.29 0.21
C ASN A 53 4.63 21.25 -0.40
N THR A 54 5.92 21.42 -0.16
CA THR A 54 6.97 20.51 -0.61
C THR A 54 7.26 19.41 0.42
N ARG A 55 7.78 18.27 -0.05
CA ARG A 55 8.42 17.26 0.81
C ARG A 55 9.60 17.89 1.53
N GLN A 56 9.73 17.61 2.82
CA GLN A 56 10.80 18.09 3.68
C GLN A 56 11.72 16.92 4.06
N PHE A 57 13.02 17.17 3.98
CA PHE A 57 14.06 16.22 4.38
C PHE A 57 14.94 16.88 5.43
N ALA A 58 15.21 16.16 6.51
CA ALA A 58 16.27 16.50 7.44
C ALA A 58 17.60 16.02 6.86
N VAL A 59 18.62 16.87 6.94
CA VAL A 59 19.99 16.51 6.53
C VAL A 59 20.85 16.43 7.78
N ASP A 60 21.46 15.28 8.00
CA ASP A 60 22.48 15.10 9.03
C ASP A 60 23.79 14.58 8.42
N LYS A 61 24.79 14.35 9.27
CA LYS A 61 26.09 13.80 8.85
C LYS A 61 26.00 12.39 8.23
N ASN A 62 24.89 11.69 8.39
CA ASN A 62 24.64 10.34 7.89
C ASN A 62 23.79 10.33 6.61
N GLY A 63 23.25 11.48 6.18
CA GLY A 63 22.56 11.64 4.90
C GLY A 63 21.21 12.35 5.02
N PHE A 64 20.30 12.00 4.11
CA PHE A 64 18.94 12.54 4.06
C PHE A 64 17.99 11.62 4.82
N VAL A 65 17.24 12.19 5.77
CA VAL A 65 16.15 11.53 6.47
C VAL A 65 14.84 12.20 6.07
N TYR A 66 13.83 11.40 5.73
CA TYR A 66 12.50 11.93 5.47
C TYR A 66 11.94 12.60 6.73
N ALA A 67 11.52 13.87 6.63
CA ALA A 67 11.00 14.62 7.78
C ALA A 67 9.46 14.73 7.73
N SER A 68 8.92 15.37 6.70
CA SER A 68 7.48 15.55 6.55
C SER A 68 7.08 15.75 5.10
N SER A 69 5.80 15.57 4.78
CA SER A 69 5.27 15.83 3.45
C SER A 69 3.75 16.02 3.53
N PRO A 70 3.17 16.89 2.70
CA PRO A 70 1.72 16.95 2.55
C PRO A 70 1.14 15.64 2.04
N TYR A 71 -0.06 15.31 2.51
CA TYR A 71 -0.78 14.11 2.09
C TYR A 71 -0.86 13.99 0.55
N GLU A 72 -1.22 15.06 -0.15
CA GLU A 72 -1.32 15.06 -1.61
C GLU A 72 0.01 14.80 -2.32
N LYS A 73 1.15 15.03 -1.67
CA LYS A 73 2.46 14.67 -2.22
C LYS A 73 2.81 13.22 -1.94
N GLU A 74 2.29 12.61 -0.88
CA GLU A 74 2.56 11.22 -0.55
C GLU A 74 1.55 10.23 -1.12
N ILE A 75 0.33 10.66 -1.40
CA ILE A 75 -0.74 9.75 -1.81
C ILE A 75 -1.25 10.14 -3.18
N LEU A 76 -1.21 9.18 -4.11
CA LEU A 76 -1.81 9.33 -5.42
C LEU A 76 -3.34 9.33 -5.31
N THR A 77 -4.03 9.97 -6.23
CA THR A 77 -5.48 9.74 -6.35
C THR A 77 -5.72 8.33 -6.90
N LEU A 78 -6.91 7.78 -6.64
CA LEU A 78 -7.32 6.50 -7.22
C LEU A 78 -7.23 6.51 -8.75
N GLU A 79 -7.67 7.60 -9.38
CA GLU A 79 -7.60 7.76 -10.85
C GLU A 79 -6.17 7.74 -11.38
N GLU A 80 -5.24 8.43 -10.71
CA GLU A 80 -3.81 8.42 -11.07
C GLU A 80 -3.25 6.99 -11.00
N CYS A 81 -3.57 6.27 -9.93
CA CYS A 81 -3.12 4.89 -9.74
C CYS A 81 -3.69 3.95 -10.81
N LEU A 82 -5.00 4.01 -11.09
CA LEU A 82 -5.66 3.24 -12.15
C LEU A 82 -5.06 3.54 -13.53
N GLY A 83 -4.77 4.81 -13.81
CA GLY A 83 -4.11 5.24 -15.04
C GLY A 83 -2.69 4.69 -15.17
N MET A 84 -1.92 4.66 -14.08
CA MET A 84 -0.59 4.03 -14.04
C MET A 84 -0.68 2.52 -14.26
N LEU A 85 -1.55 1.84 -13.53
CA LEU A 85 -1.75 0.39 -13.59
C LEU A 85 -2.12 -0.04 -15.02
N SER A 86 -3.05 0.66 -15.66
CA SER A 86 -3.43 0.40 -17.05
C SER A 86 -2.26 0.57 -18.04
N LYS A 87 -1.44 1.60 -17.86
CA LYS A 87 -0.26 1.83 -18.72
C LYS A 87 0.83 0.79 -18.54
N LEU A 88 1.01 0.28 -17.32
CA LEU A 88 1.98 -0.77 -17.00
C LEU A 88 1.49 -2.11 -17.55
N ARG A 89 0.25 -2.49 -17.26
CA ARG A 89 -0.30 -3.78 -17.70
C ARG A 89 -0.28 -4.01 -19.20
N LYS A 90 -0.48 -2.96 -19.99
CA LYS A 90 -0.35 -3.03 -21.46
C LYS A 90 1.05 -3.39 -21.96
N LYS A 91 2.07 -3.36 -21.09
CA LYS A 91 3.49 -3.44 -21.47
C LYS A 91 4.30 -4.44 -20.66
N THR A 92 3.71 -5.04 -19.63
CA THR A 92 4.44 -5.92 -18.71
C THR A 92 3.51 -6.84 -17.92
N ASP A 93 3.96 -8.08 -17.72
CA ASP A 93 3.28 -9.11 -16.94
C ASP A 93 3.84 -9.27 -15.52
N VAL A 94 4.78 -8.41 -15.11
CA VAL A 94 5.39 -8.38 -13.77
C VAL A 94 4.34 -8.28 -12.66
N LEU A 95 4.72 -8.64 -11.44
CA LEU A 95 3.84 -8.52 -10.28
C LEU A 95 3.54 -7.04 -9.99
N LEU A 96 2.29 -6.60 -10.03
CA LEU A 96 1.88 -5.23 -9.68
C LEU A 96 0.87 -5.24 -8.54
N ILE A 97 1.24 -4.58 -7.44
CA ILE A 97 0.47 -4.51 -6.20
C ILE A 97 0.21 -3.03 -5.89
N PRO A 98 -0.96 -2.48 -6.25
CA PRO A 98 -1.36 -1.17 -5.76
C PRO A 98 -1.42 -1.15 -4.24
N SER A 99 -0.83 -0.12 -3.63
CA SER A 99 -1.02 0.17 -2.21
C SER A 99 -2.19 1.14 -2.08
N PHE A 100 -3.18 0.82 -1.25
CA PHE A 100 -4.38 1.63 -1.08
C PHE A 100 -4.56 2.01 0.39
N THR A 101 -5.03 3.23 0.64
CA THR A 101 -5.36 3.75 1.98
C THR A 101 -6.70 4.47 1.93
N ALA A 102 -7.41 4.48 3.07
CA ALA A 102 -8.64 5.25 3.26
C ALA A 102 -8.62 5.95 4.61
N ALA A 103 -9.64 6.80 4.86
CA ALA A 103 -9.71 7.61 6.07
C ALA A 103 -10.22 6.83 7.29
N SER A 104 -11.01 5.77 7.07
CA SER A 104 -11.63 4.99 8.15
C SER A 104 -11.57 3.48 7.91
N LEU A 105 -12.02 2.70 8.89
CA LEU A 105 -12.17 1.23 8.78
C LEU A 105 -13.49 0.80 8.14
N GLU A 106 -14.27 1.73 7.57
CA GLU A 106 -15.56 1.43 6.94
C GLU A 106 -15.33 0.66 5.63
N PRO A 107 -15.80 -0.60 5.48
CA PRO A 107 -15.48 -1.43 4.31
C PRO A 107 -15.86 -0.81 2.96
N SER A 108 -16.93 -0.01 2.92
CA SER A 108 -17.37 0.67 1.71
C SER A 108 -16.36 1.70 1.18
N GLU A 109 -15.49 2.28 2.02
CA GLU A 109 -14.40 3.16 1.60
C GLU A 109 -13.25 2.41 0.92
N TRP A 110 -13.17 1.08 1.08
CA TRP A 110 -12.07 0.25 0.59
C TRP A 110 -12.49 -0.63 -0.58
N LEU A 111 -13.63 -1.30 -0.46
CA LEU A 111 -14.00 -2.40 -1.35
C LEU A 111 -14.16 -1.92 -2.80
N GLY A 112 -14.95 -0.87 -3.06
CA GLY A 112 -15.17 -0.34 -4.40
C GLY A 112 -13.88 0.11 -5.11
N PRO A 113 -13.03 0.95 -4.46
CA PRO A 113 -11.71 1.29 -4.98
C PRO A 113 -10.80 0.08 -5.23
N CYS A 114 -10.73 -0.87 -4.31
CA CYS A 114 -9.90 -2.07 -4.45
C CYS A 114 -10.39 -2.98 -5.58
N GLN A 115 -11.70 -3.14 -5.75
CA GLN A 115 -12.30 -3.87 -6.87
C GLN A 115 -11.95 -3.19 -8.20
N SER A 116 -11.96 -1.86 -8.24
CA SER A 116 -11.54 -1.11 -9.44
C SER A 116 -10.07 -1.35 -9.78
N LEU A 117 -9.19 -1.43 -8.79
CA LEU A 117 -7.77 -1.76 -8.97
C LEU A 117 -7.59 -3.21 -9.46
N ALA A 118 -8.28 -4.17 -8.85
CA ALA A 118 -8.28 -5.57 -9.27
C ALA A 118 -8.76 -5.72 -10.72
N ALA A 119 -9.88 -5.09 -11.08
CA ALA A 119 -10.43 -5.10 -12.44
C ALA A 119 -9.51 -4.44 -13.49
N LYS A 120 -8.56 -3.59 -13.07
CA LYS A 120 -7.51 -3.02 -13.94
C LYS A 120 -6.23 -3.85 -14.00
N GLY A 121 -6.23 -5.02 -13.37
CA GLY A 121 -5.14 -5.99 -13.43
C GLY A 121 -4.15 -5.87 -12.27
N ALA A 122 -4.57 -5.42 -11.09
CA ALA A 122 -3.76 -5.65 -9.89
C ALA A 122 -3.59 -7.16 -9.68
N ASP A 123 -2.42 -7.62 -9.26
CA ASP A 123 -2.21 -9.04 -8.88
C ASP A 123 -2.48 -9.28 -7.39
N GLY A 124 -2.58 -8.20 -6.63
CA GLY A 124 -2.86 -8.17 -5.20
C GLY A 124 -3.00 -6.72 -4.76
N ILE A 125 -3.52 -6.51 -3.56
CA ILE A 125 -3.71 -5.17 -3.00
C ILE A 125 -2.95 -5.08 -1.67
N GLN A 126 -2.09 -4.07 -1.53
CA GLN A 126 -1.51 -3.75 -0.23
C GLN A 126 -2.43 -2.76 0.51
N LEU A 127 -2.80 -3.07 1.76
CA LEU A 127 -3.55 -2.14 2.60
C LEU A 127 -2.59 -1.31 3.44
N ASP A 128 -2.60 -0.01 3.23
CA ASP A 128 -1.77 0.94 3.95
C ASP A 128 -2.59 1.63 5.04
N PHE A 129 -2.33 1.25 6.29
CA PHE A 129 -2.99 1.81 7.46
C PHE A 129 -2.25 2.99 8.08
N PHE A 130 -1.16 3.47 7.47
CA PHE A 130 -0.31 4.53 8.04
C PHE A 130 -1.05 5.88 8.23
N TYR A 131 -2.01 6.18 7.35
CA TYR A 131 -2.72 7.47 7.32
C TYR A 131 -4.02 7.48 8.13
N MET A 132 -4.43 6.37 8.73
CA MET A 132 -5.71 6.26 9.44
C MET A 132 -5.72 6.88 10.86
N GLY A 133 -4.63 7.57 11.24
CA GLY A 133 -4.47 8.12 12.60
C GLY A 133 -4.33 7.04 13.68
N ASN A 134 -4.47 7.42 14.95
CA ASN A 134 -4.47 6.47 16.07
C ASN A 134 -5.84 5.80 16.19
N LEU A 135 -6.05 4.73 15.42
CA LEU A 135 -7.24 3.86 15.55
C LEU A 135 -7.18 2.97 16.80
N ILE A 136 -5.97 2.74 17.30
CA ILE A 136 -5.69 1.94 18.49
C ILE A 136 -6.19 2.73 19.69
N GLY A 137 -7.32 2.28 20.26
CA GLY A 137 -8.03 2.99 21.33
C GLY A 137 -9.42 3.47 20.93
N THR A 138 -9.83 3.31 19.67
CA THR A 138 -11.23 3.49 19.27
C THR A 138 -12.08 2.30 19.69
N ASP A 139 -13.34 2.56 20.05
CA ASP A 139 -14.28 1.51 20.43
C ASP A 139 -14.43 0.48 19.32
N ASN A 140 -14.47 -0.79 19.73
CA ASN A 140 -14.65 -1.94 18.84
C ASN A 140 -13.59 -2.06 17.72
N PHE A 141 -12.38 -1.52 17.92
CA PHE A 141 -11.30 -1.56 16.92
C PHE A 141 -11.10 -2.98 16.36
N ARG A 142 -11.00 -4.00 17.23
CA ARG A 142 -10.81 -5.40 16.82
C ARG A 142 -11.93 -5.87 15.88
N GLN A 143 -13.18 -5.65 16.24
CA GLN A 143 -14.33 -6.07 15.44
C GLN A 143 -14.33 -5.35 14.08
N ARG A 144 -14.06 -4.05 14.07
CA ARG A 144 -14.06 -3.23 12.85
C ARG A 144 -12.94 -3.63 11.89
N ILE A 145 -11.71 -3.80 12.37
CA ILE A 145 -10.59 -4.22 11.51
C ILE A 145 -10.78 -5.66 11.01
N THR A 146 -11.33 -6.56 11.84
CA THR A 146 -11.65 -7.92 11.41
C THR A 146 -12.72 -7.91 10.33
N ALA A 147 -13.80 -7.14 10.51
CA ALA A 147 -14.87 -7.02 9.53
C ALA A 147 -14.35 -6.45 8.20
N LEU A 148 -13.56 -5.38 8.23
CA LEU A 148 -12.91 -4.81 7.04
C LEU A 148 -12.06 -5.85 6.30
N LEU A 149 -11.17 -6.53 7.01
CA LEU A 149 -10.26 -7.49 6.40
C LEU A 149 -11.03 -8.68 5.81
N SER A 150 -12.02 -9.22 6.54
CA SER A 150 -12.86 -10.32 6.05
C SER A 150 -13.66 -9.90 4.82
N GLU A 151 -14.20 -8.68 4.79
CA GLU A 151 -14.96 -8.20 3.64
C GLU A 151 -14.06 -8.01 2.41
N LEU A 152 -12.84 -7.51 2.59
CA LEU A 152 -11.87 -7.37 1.50
C LEU A 152 -11.36 -8.72 0.99
N VAL A 153 -11.04 -9.66 1.89
CA VAL A 153 -10.58 -11.01 1.52
C VAL A 153 -11.66 -11.77 0.75
N ASN A 154 -12.93 -11.64 1.15
CA ASN A 154 -14.05 -12.33 0.48
C ASN A 154 -14.57 -11.58 -0.76
N GLY A 155 -14.37 -10.26 -0.83
CA GLY A 155 -14.94 -9.38 -1.87
C GLY A 155 -14.00 -9.07 -3.03
N LEU A 156 -12.75 -9.52 -2.97
CA LEU A 156 -11.73 -9.31 -4.00
C LEU A 156 -11.24 -10.63 -4.57
N ASP A 157 -11.11 -10.69 -5.90
CA ASP A 157 -10.57 -11.86 -6.61
C ASP A 157 -9.03 -11.92 -6.57
N VAL A 158 -8.39 -11.00 -5.85
CA VAL A 158 -6.93 -10.89 -5.74
C VAL A 158 -6.50 -10.89 -4.27
N PRO A 159 -5.33 -11.44 -3.93
CA PRO A 159 -4.85 -11.46 -2.55
C PRO A 159 -4.73 -10.07 -1.93
N VAL A 160 -5.04 -9.99 -0.63
CA VAL A 160 -4.91 -8.79 0.19
C VAL A 160 -3.69 -8.92 1.09
N MET A 161 -2.90 -7.85 1.19
CA MET A 161 -1.68 -7.78 1.98
C MET A 161 -1.65 -6.53 2.87
N PRO A 162 -2.08 -6.63 4.13
CA PRO A 162 -1.95 -5.53 5.07
C PRO A 162 -0.49 -5.17 5.32
N LYS A 163 -0.17 -3.87 5.31
CA LYS A 163 1.13 -3.33 5.69
C LYS A 163 1.13 -2.99 7.18
N LEU A 164 1.82 -3.78 7.97
CA LEU A 164 1.94 -3.56 9.41
C LEU A 164 2.95 -2.46 9.69
N ASN A 165 2.55 -1.48 10.49
CA ASN A 165 3.43 -0.45 11.02
C ASN A 165 3.73 -0.70 12.51
N VAL A 166 4.69 0.05 13.06
CA VAL A 166 5.13 -0.10 14.47
C VAL A 166 4.03 0.12 15.50
N ASN A 167 2.91 0.74 15.11
CA ASN A 167 1.83 1.02 16.04
C ASN A 167 0.95 -0.22 16.27
N LEU A 168 0.90 -1.19 15.36
CA LEU A 168 0.08 -2.41 15.50
C LEU A 168 0.88 -3.55 16.15
N PRO A 169 0.67 -3.88 17.44
CA PRO A 169 1.44 -4.93 18.09
C PRO A 169 1.15 -6.29 17.45
N LYS A 170 2.20 -7.06 17.18
CA LYS A 170 2.09 -8.37 16.50
C LYS A 170 1.11 -9.32 17.19
N ASP A 171 1.13 -9.37 18.53
CA ASP A 171 0.31 -10.30 19.32
C ASP A 171 -1.18 -9.93 19.28
N PHE A 172 -1.47 -8.67 18.98
CA PHE A 172 -2.83 -8.18 18.78
C PHE A 172 -3.32 -8.42 17.34
N ILE A 173 -2.49 -8.09 16.34
CA ILE A 173 -2.92 -8.08 14.94
C ILE A 173 -2.86 -9.47 14.28
N ILE A 174 -1.94 -10.35 14.65
CA ILE A 174 -1.81 -11.68 14.02
C ILE A 174 -3.10 -12.52 14.15
N PRO A 175 -3.75 -12.64 15.33
CA PRO A 175 -5.00 -13.38 15.44
C PRO A 175 -6.12 -12.82 14.56
N ILE A 176 -6.16 -11.49 14.41
CA ILE A 176 -7.14 -10.79 13.56
C ILE A 176 -6.91 -11.12 12.08
N LEU A 177 -5.66 -11.05 11.63
CA LEU A 177 -5.30 -11.39 10.24
C LEU A 177 -5.67 -12.84 9.91
N ALA A 178 -5.36 -13.77 10.83
CA ALA A 178 -5.71 -15.18 10.66
C ALA A 178 -7.23 -15.41 10.66
N GLU A 179 -7.96 -14.77 11.58
CA GLU A 179 -9.43 -14.82 11.66
C GLU A 179 -10.10 -14.30 10.38
N ALA A 180 -9.52 -13.27 9.77
CA ALA A 180 -10.01 -12.66 8.54
C ALA A 180 -9.58 -13.39 7.25
N GLY A 181 -8.77 -14.45 7.34
CA GLY A 181 -8.28 -15.20 6.17
C GLY A 181 -7.18 -14.50 5.37
N VAL A 182 -6.44 -13.57 5.98
CA VAL A 182 -5.31 -12.90 5.32
C VAL A 182 -4.11 -13.85 5.19
N GLU A 183 -3.64 -14.05 3.96
CA GLU A 183 -2.50 -14.93 3.65
C GLU A 183 -1.16 -14.18 3.55
N TYR A 184 -1.19 -12.88 3.23
CA TYR A 184 -0.01 -12.08 2.94
C TYR A 184 0.10 -10.90 3.89
N VAL A 185 1.32 -10.57 4.31
CA VAL A 185 1.58 -9.41 5.17
C VAL A 185 2.87 -8.73 4.72
N SER A 186 2.85 -7.39 4.62
CA SER A 186 4.06 -6.59 4.52
C SER A 186 4.46 -6.11 5.91
N LEU A 187 5.66 -6.48 6.36
CA LEU A 187 6.15 -6.11 7.69
C LEU A 187 6.89 -4.79 7.66
N LEU A 188 6.53 -3.92 8.59
CA LEU A 188 7.11 -2.62 8.86
C LEU A 188 6.79 -1.55 7.81
N ASP A 189 6.49 -0.37 8.33
CA ASP A 189 6.48 0.88 7.59
C ASP A 189 7.55 1.80 8.18
N SER A 190 7.68 3.00 7.62
CA SER A 190 8.49 4.08 8.16
C SER A 190 8.22 4.25 9.66
N VAL A 191 9.28 4.19 10.45
CA VAL A 191 9.22 4.36 11.90
C VAL A 191 9.18 5.86 12.19
N ARG A 192 8.09 6.33 12.81
CA ARG A 192 8.06 7.67 13.39
C ARG A 192 8.86 7.63 14.69
N SER A 193 10.07 8.18 14.66
CA SER A 193 10.89 8.31 15.86
C SER A 193 10.63 9.68 16.49
N PRO A 194 10.36 9.78 17.79
CA PRO A 194 10.25 11.06 18.50
C PRO A 194 11.62 11.76 18.70
N PHE A 195 12.71 11.21 18.15
CA PHE A 195 14.09 11.68 18.37
C PHE A 195 14.61 12.66 17.29
N LEU A 196 13.73 13.37 16.59
CA LEU A 196 14.06 14.59 15.86
C LEU A 196 13.08 15.71 16.24
#